data_AF-A0A2T7T7W6-F1
#
_entry.id   AF-A0A2T7T7W6-F1
#
_cell.length_a   1.000
_cell.length_b   1.000
_cell.length_c   1.000
_cell.angle_alpha   90.00
_cell.angle_beta   90.00
_cell.angle_gamma   90.00
#
_symmetry.space_group_name_H-M   'P 1'
#
loop_
_entity.id
_entity.type
_entity.pdbx_description
1 polymer ?
#
loop_
_entity_poly.entity_id
_entity_poly.type
_entity_poly.pdbx_seq_one_letter_code
_entity_poly.pdbx_strand_id
1 'polypeptide(L)'
;MSTAAGSTGAPEPPGSRSSRLHRLTALSGALSDGRDEREVLRLAASCVARLGPWRTEAGYLPADGRLVRCPLDSPASAAMSRALDSQVDGLGGQDGAVRVPGREWSWAFALQGPGGRAGSTATGYLVVSAGRRPGDDDIALLGLLARQTGAAVTGTAARRREREYAAELSRARQDGIAARARLAAVESELTYRRSVHDALSGATATGDTEAGIAWTVHRLTGFSAVVEDQFGNLRAWAGPGCPDPYPKPDPGRQEQLILDAIRDPRPVYVGHRLTAVARHRGEILGTVSLVDPEGAAGEREEFALDHACDALALEMAHLRSLAEMELRLRRELVDDLITGTDDESAFARAAAVGHDLHGAQHLVAVGWMGLTADDGFVQAVAGAAAGLGLRSLVARRSGRAVLVVQGRPKGEELYLAVSQELGSRAGAIGIGSRCDSPAEIPRSYQEALRALEVRQRSRVPHGATSFDDLGLYRIIGTGDDYREIEGYVREWLGPLLDYDAAHRGELVRTLSQYFEAGGNYDGAASALGIHRSTLRYRLQRLREIGGHDLGDVETRLNLHVATRVWKVLGGEA
;
A
#
# COMPACT_ATOMS: atom_id res chain seq x y z
N MET A 1 101.13 13.94 55.63
CA MET A 1 101.01 12.54 56.06
C MET A 1 99.71 12.02 55.45
N SER A 2 99.62 11.07 54.53
CA SER A 2 100.56 10.05 54.07
C SER A 2 100.36 9.82 52.57
N THR A 3 101.47 9.75 51.85
CA THR A 3 101.65 9.23 50.50
C THR A 3 101.31 7.74 50.42
N ALA A 4 100.61 7.32 49.36
CA ALA A 4 100.69 5.98 48.76
C ALA A 4 99.95 6.02 47.40
N ALA A 5 100.69 6.27 46.31
CA ALA A 5 101.08 5.24 45.33
C ALA A 5 99.97 4.95 44.32
N GLY A 6 100.06 5.67 43.18
CA GLY A 6 99.31 5.36 41.98
C GLY A 6 99.69 3.98 41.44
N SER A 7 98.66 3.21 41.08
CA SER A 7 98.77 2.06 40.20
C SER A 7 98.08 2.43 38.89
N THR A 8 98.85 3.06 38.01
CA THR A 8 98.55 3.16 36.58
C THR A 8 98.64 1.74 36.02
N GLY A 9 97.48 1.07 35.92
CA GLY A 9 97.37 -0.22 35.24
C GLY A 9 97.78 -0.06 33.78
N ALA A 10 98.86 -0.74 33.40
CA ALA A 10 99.32 -0.82 32.03
C ALA A 10 98.20 -1.34 31.11
N PRO A 11 98.10 -0.88 29.85
CA PRO A 11 97.13 -1.43 28.90
C PRO A 11 97.43 -2.91 28.68
N GLU A 12 96.48 -3.78 29.03
CA GLU A 12 96.56 -5.21 28.75
C GLU A 12 96.76 -5.42 27.23
N PRO A 13 97.60 -6.40 26.82
CA PRO A 13 97.87 -6.64 25.42
C PRO A 13 96.58 -7.01 24.66
N PRO A 14 96.45 -6.60 23.38
CA PRO A 14 95.30 -6.94 22.54
C PRO A 14 95.27 -8.47 22.34
N GLY A 15 94.53 -9.15 23.20
CA GLY A 15 94.50 -10.62 23.24
C GLY A 15 94.10 -11.23 24.58
N SER A 16 94.03 -10.47 25.68
CA SER A 16 93.64 -10.99 27.00
C SER A 16 92.17 -11.47 27.03
N ARG A 17 91.88 -12.47 27.88
CA ARG A 17 90.54 -13.06 28.08
C ARG A 17 89.52 -12.02 28.55
N SER A 18 89.95 -11.04 29.36
CA SER A 18 89.10 -9.96 29.88
C SER A 18 88.60 -9.01 28.78
N SER A 19 89.47 -8.64 27.83
CA SER A 19 89.12 -7.79 26.67
C SER A 19 88.10 -8.46 25.73
N ARG A 20 88.16 -9.79 25.60
CA ARG A 20 87.23 -10.56 24.76
C ARG A 20 85.86 -10.75 25.42
N LEU A 21 85.81 -10.94 26.73
CA LEU A 21 84.54 -11.00 27.48
C LEU A 21 83.79 -9.67 27.48
N HIS A 22 84.49 -8.53 27.63
CA HIS A 22 83.88 -7.20 27.54
C HIS A 22 83.28 -6.92 26.15
N ARG A 23 83.96 -7.36 25.08
CA ARG A 23 83.43 -7.29 23.71
C ARG A 23 82.17 -8.15 23.56
N LEU A 24 82.14 -9.34 24.13
CA LEU A 24 80.97 -10.23 24.08
C LEU A 24 79.75 -9.63 24.83
N THR A 25 79.95 -8.99 25.98
CA THR A 25 78.86 -8.30 26.70
C THR A 25 78.30 -7.10 25.93
N ALA A 26 79.14 -6.31 25.26
CA ALA A 26 78.67 -5.20 24.41
C ALA A 26 77.90 -5.70 23.17
N LEU A 27 78.32 -6.84 22.61
CA LEU A 27 77.66 -7.47 21.46
C LEU A 27 76.34 -8.19 21.84
N SER A 28 76.17 -8.59 23.10
CA SER A 28 74.91 -9.15 23.62
C SER A 28 73.73 -8.19 23.54
N GLY A 29 73.96 -6.87 23.69
CA GLY A 29 72.93 -5.84 23.50
C GLY A 29 72.48 -5.79 22.04
N ALA A 30 73.43 -5.72 21.11
CA ALA A 30 73.15 -5.69 19.68
C ALA A 30 72.42 -6.96 19.19
N LEU A 31 72.75 -8.14 19.72
CA LEU A 31 72.00 -9.37 19.44
C LEU A 31 70.55 -9.30 19.92
N SER A 32 70.31 -8.71 21.10
CA SER A 32 68.97 -8.62 21.71
C SER A 32 68.04 -7.60 21.04
N ASP A 33 68.63 -6.64 20.32
CA ASP A 33 67.96 -5.57 19.57
C ASP A 33 67.69 -5.93 18.09
N GLY A 34 68.10 -7.12 17.65
CA GLY A 34 67.87 -7.59 16.27
C GLY A 34 66.38 -7.58 15.89
N ARG A 35 66.05 -7.10 14.68
CA ARG A 35 64.67 -6.91 14.21
C ARG A 35 63.98 -8.21 13.81
N ASP A 36 64.76 -9.16 13.30
CA ASP A 36 64.32 -10.51 12.95
C ASP A 36 65.38 -11.55 13.34
N GLU A 37 64.98 -12.83 13.38
CA GLU A 37 65.84 -13.94 13.81
C GLU A 37 67.06 -14.13 12.90
N ARG A 38 66.96 -13.77 11.61
CA ARG A 38 68.06 -13.88 10.64
C ARG A 38 69.09 -12.79 10.86
N GLU A 39 68.67 -11.58 11.23
CA GLU A 39 69.55 -10.48 11.62
C GLU A 39 70.33 -10.83 12.89
N VAL A 40 69.67 -11.44 13.88
CA VAL A 40 70.36 -11.95 15.09
C VAL A 40 71.46 -12.96 14.71
N LEU A 41 71.19 -13.89 13.79
CA LEU A 41 72.21 -14.81 13.28
C LEU A 41 73.36 -14.13 12.52
N ARG A 42 73.07 -13.12 11.69
CA ARG A 42 74.12 -12.37 10.97
C ARG A 42 75.01 -11.60 11.94
N LEU A 43 74.41 -10.97 12.95
CA LEU A 43 75.14 -10.29 14.01
C LEU A 43 76.03 -11.29 14.77
N ALA A 44 75.51 -12.48 15.12
CA ALA A 44 76.30 -13.52 15.77
C ALA A 44 77.46 -14.01 14.90
N ALA A 45 77.24 -14.24 13.61
CA ALA A 45 78.28 -14.62 12.65
C ALA A 45 79.38 -13.56 12.53
N SER A 46 79.00 -12.28 12.56
CA SER A 46 79.93 -11.15 12.59
C SER A 46 80.68 -11.03 13.92
N CYS A 47 80.08 -11.46 15.03
CA CYS A 47 80.75 -11.55 16.33
C CYS A 47 81.83 -12.65 16.33
N VAL A 48 81.54 -13.83 15.77
CA VAL A 48 82.51 -14.94 15.63
C VAL A 48 83.77 -14.47 14.92
N ALA A 49 83.64 -13.76 13.79
CA ALA A 49 84.76 -13.24 13.02
C ALA A 49 85.57 -12.16 13.75
N ARG A 50 84.98 -11.46 14.73
CA ARG A 50 85.63 -10.39 15.53
C ARG A 50 86.29 -10.90 16.81
N LEU A 51 85.90 -12.08 17.31
CA LEU A 51 86.43 -12.67 18.55
C LEU A 51 87.73 -13.45 18.35
N GLY A 52 87.99 -13.96 17.14
CA GLY A 52 89.18 -14.74 16.83
C GLY A 52 89.29 -15.09 15.34
N PRO A 53 90.32 -15.87 14.93
CA PRO A 53 90.52 -16.32 13.55
C PRO A 53 89.56 -17.47 13.18
N TRP A 54 88.28 -17.28 13.46
CA TRP A 54 87.22 -18.26 13.24
C TRP A 54 86.26 -17.76 12.17
N ARG A 55 85.66 -18.70 11.46
CA ARG A 55 84.70 -18.39 10.40
C ARG A 55 83.39 -19.07 10.67
N THR A 56 82.30 -18.32 10.51
CA THR A 56 80.97 -18.90 10.51
C THR A 56 80.70 -19.49 9.13
N GLU A 57 80.47 -20.79 9.06
CA GLU A 57 80.23 -21.54 7.81
C GLU A 57 78.74 -21.58 7.47
N ALA A 58 77.88 -21.63 8.48
CA ALA A 58 76.42 -21.67 8.34
C ALA A 58 75.74 -21.26 9.63
N GLY A 59 74.54 -20.68 9.49
CA GLY A 59 73.59 -20.49 10.58
C GLY A 59 72.29 -21.17 10.21
N TYR A 60 71.60 -21.76 11.19
CA TYR A 60 70.34 -22.48 10.99
C TYR A 60 69.29 -21.94 11.94
N LEU A 61 68.07 -21.78 11.42
CA LEU A 61 66.87 -21.45 12.20
C LEU A 61 65.76 -22.44 11.89
N PRO A 62 64.85 -22.70 12.82
CA PRO A 62 63.67 -23.51 12.56
C PRO A 62 62.71 -22.79 11.60
N ALA A 63 62.26 -23.49 10.57
CA ALA A 63 61.12 -23.14 9.74
C ALA A 63 60.32 -24.41 9.43
N ASP A 64 59.00 -24.38 9.66
CA ASP A 64 58.09 -25.51 9.42
C ASP A 64 58.56 -26.86 10.02
N GLY A 65 59.12 -26.82 11.22
CA GLY A 65 59.60 -28.01 11.94
C GLY A 65 60.94 -28.58 11.45
N ARG A 66 61.64 -27.90 10.54
CA ARG A 66 62.98 -28.29 10.06
C ARG A 66 63.99 -27.16 10.24
N LEU A 67 65.27 -27.51 10.33
CA LEU A 67 66.35 -26.53 10.37
C LEU A 67 66.65 -26.06 8.95
N VAL A 68 66.42 -24.77 8.70
CA VAL A 68 66.71 -24.14 7.41
C VAL A 68 67.95 -23.29 7.56
N ARG A 69 68.92 -23.53 6.67
CA ARG A 69 70.13 -22.73 6.57
C ARG A 69 69.77 -21.29 6.19
N CYS A 70 70.24 -20.34 7.00
CA CYS A 70 70.14 -18.92 6.72
C CYS A 70 71.36 -18.45 5.91
N PRO A 71 71.17 -17.59 4.89
CA PRO A 71 72.28 -17.02 4.14
C PRO A 71 73.12 -16.12 5.05
N LEU A 72 74.38 -16.50 5.24
CA LEU A 72 75.43 -15.69 5.86
C LEU A 72 76.45 -15.32 4.76
N ASP A 73 77.28 -14.29 4.96
CA ASP A 73 78.10 -13.60 3.93
C ASP A 73 79.19 -14.44 3.21
N SER A 74 79.08 -15.77 3.19
CA SER A 74 80.06 -16.69 2.63
C SER A 74 79.42 -17.73 1.71
N PRO A 75 79.73 -17.69 0.39
CA PRO A 75 79.20 -18.67 -0.56
C PRO A 75 79.93 -20.01 -0.39
N ALA A 76 79.24 -21.01 0.14
CA ALA A 76 79.69 -22.41 0.11
C ALA A 76 79.19 -23.10 -1.16
N SER A 77 79.94 -24.05 -1.71
CA SER A 77 79.48 -24.91 -2.81
C SER A 77 78.18 -25.63 -2.45
N ALA A 78 77.26 -25.80 -3.40
CA ALA A 78 75.97 -26.49 -3.17
C ALA A 78 76.12 -27.94 -2.63
N ALA A 79 77.23 -28.62 -2.94
CA ALA A 79 77.55 -29.93 -2.40
C ALA A 79 77.98 -29.86 -0.92
N MET A 80 78.80 -28.86 -0.58
CA MET A 80 79.22 -28.57 0.80
C MET A 80 78.01 -28.25 1.68
N SER A 81 77.08 -27.43 1.16
CA SER A 81 75.89 -27.03 1.91
C SER A 81 75.03 -28.23 2.28
N ARG A 82 74.69 -29.09 1.31
CA ARG A 82 73.89 -30.31 1.56
C ARG A 82 74.53 -31.27 2.56
N ALA A 83 75.85 -31.44 2.50
CA ALA A 83 76.58 -32.33 3.40
C ALA A 83 76.63 -31.79 4.84
N LEU A 84 76.63 -30.48 5.02
CA LEU A 84 76.60 -29.85 6.35
C LEU A 84 75.18 -29.80 6.91
N ASP A 85 74.16 -29.61 6.05
CA ASP A 85 72.75 -29.65 6.45
C ASP A 85 72.38 -31.02 7.06
N SER A 86 72.76 -32.13 6.41
CA SER A 86 72.50 -33.47 6.93
C SER A 86 73.25 -33.78 8.23
N GLN A 87 74.46 -33.25 8.40
CA GLN A 87 75.23 -33.40 9.63
C GLN A 87 74.59 -32.63 10.79
N VAL A 88 74.11 -31.41 10.55
CA VAL A 88 73.47 -30.59 11.58
C VAL A 88 72.10 -31.16 11.99
N ASP A 89 71.30 -31.65 11.04
CA ASP A 89 70.03 -32.34 11.34
C ASP A 89 70.24 -33.56 12.25
N GLY A 90 71.38 -34.25 12.11
CA GLY A 90 71.74 -35.42 12.93
C GLY A 90 72.16 -35.11 14.37
N LEU A 91 72.36 -33.84 14.75
CA LEU A 91 72.86 -33.46 16.08
C LEU A 91 71.78 -33.39 17.17
N GLY A 92 70.50 -33.48 16.81
CA GLY A 92 69.41 -33.67 17.77
C GLY A 92 69.27 -32.60 18.86
N GLY A 93 69.68 -31.36 18.58
CA GLY A 93 69.61 -30.24 19.53
C GLY A 93 70.84 -30.04 20.42
N GLN A 94 71.89 -30.85 20.24
CA GLN A 94 73.15 -30.76 20.99
C GLN A 94 74.28 -30.15 20.16
N ASP A 95 75.27 -29.59 20.85
CA ASP A 95 76.55 -29.19 20.27
C ASP A 95 77.29 -30.41 19.70
N GLY A 96 77.96 -30.27 18.55
CA GLY A 96 78.69 -31.40 17.99
C GLY A 96 79.69 -31.06 16.89
N ALA A 97 80.62 -31.98 16.69
CA ALA A 97 81.59 -31.88 15.61
C ALA A 97 80.90 -32.04 14.24
N VAL A 98 81.26 -31.17 13.30
CA VAL A 98 80.81 -31.28 11.91
C VAL A 98 82.03 -31.20 10.99
N ARG A 99 81.95 -31.84 9.82
CA ARG A 99 83.03 -31.85 8.85
C ARG A 99 82.84 -30.77 7.80
N VAL A 100 83.81 -29.85 7.73
CA VAL A 100 83.91 -28.81 6.71
C VAL A 100 85.23 -29.02 5.95
N PRO A 101 85.20 -29.45 4.66
CA PRO A 101 86.39 -29.59 3.83
C PRO A 101 87.36 -28.40 3.90
N GLY A 102 88.65 -28.70 4.08
CA GLY A 102 89.72 -27.69 4.17
C GLY A 102 89.88 -27.03 5.54
N ARG A 103 89.18 -27.52 6.58
CA ARG A 103 89.29 -27.03 7.96
C ARG A 103 89.70 -28.16 8.90
N GLU A 104 90.66 -27.91 9.79
CA GLU A 104 91.10 -28.89 10.79
C GLU A 104 90.10 -29.02 11.94
N TRP A 105 89.34 -27.96 12.23
CA TRP A 105 88.33 -27.96 13.27
C TRP A 105 87.05 -27.29 12.79
N SER A 106 85.91 -27.91 13.09
CA SER A 106 84.59 -27.35 12.82
C SER A 106 83.57 -27.91 13.80
N TRP A 107 82.73 -27.03 14.32
CA TRP A 107 81.80 -27.35 15.39
C TRP A 107 80.49 -26.62 15.17
N ALA A 108 79.39 -27.33 15.36
CA ALA A 108 78.04 -26.79 15.36
C ALA A 108 77.64 -26.52 16.81
N PHE A 109 77.45 -25.25 17.14
CA PHE A 109 76.92 -24.83 18.43
C PHE A 109 75.40 -24.74 18.35
N ALA A 110 74.70 -25.46 19.21
CA ALA A 110 73.26 -25.41 19.36
C ALA A 110 72.86 -24.07 20.00
N LEU A 111 71.94 -23.37 19.34
CA LEU A 111 71.36 -22.13 19.83
C LEU A 111 70.21 -22.48 20.76
N GLN A 112 70.46 -22.54 22.06
CA GLN A 112 69.43 -22.87 23.05
C GLN A 112 68.76 -21.60 23.58
N GLY A 113 67.42 -21.64 23.66
CA GLY A 113 66.64 -20.60 24.33
C GLY A 113 66.84 -20.58 25.85
N PRO A 114 66.37 -19.52 26.54
CA PRO A 114 66.47 -19.42 27.98
C PRO A 114 65.64 -20.53 28.64
N GLY A 115 66.27 -21.38 29.46
CA GLY A 115 65.59 -22.48 30.18
C GLY A 115 65.60 -23.85 29.49
N GLY A 116 66.28 -23.99 28.34
CA GLY A 116 66.50 -25.31 27.72
C GLY A 116 67.30 -26.23 28.66
N ARG A 117 66.71 -27.34 29.09
CA ARG A 117 67.47 -28.45 29.68
C ARG A 117 68.28 -29.15 28.58
N ALA A 118 69.40 -29.76 28.95
CA ALA A 118 70.15 -30.64 28.06
C ALA A 118 69.19 -31.69 27.44
N GLY A 119 69.01 -31.67 26.12
CA GLY A 119 68.04 -32.50 25.40
C GLY A 119 66.80 -31.77 24.85
N SER A 120 66.64 -30.46 25.09
CA SER A 120 65.64 -29.65 24.37
C SER A 120 66.02 -29.46 22.90
N THR A 121 65.03 -29.41 22.00
CA THR A 121 65.25 -29.06 20.60
C THR A 121 65.91 -27.69 20.50
N ALA A 122 67.04 -27.61 19.82
CA ALA A 122 67.76 -26.35 19.63
C ALA A 122 66.92 -25.37 18.79
N THR A 123 66.94 -24.10 19.16
CA THR A 123 66.28 -23.00 18.45
C THR A 123 67.06 -22.59 17.19
N GLY A 124 68.13 -23.31 16.87
CA GLY A 124 68.97 -23.10 15.70
C GLY A 124 70.38 -23.65 15.90
N TYR A 125 71.26 -23.43 14.93
CA TYR A 125 72.67 -23.78 15.02
C TYR A 125 73.57 -22.68 14.45
N LEU A 126 74.75 -22.53 15.03
CA LEU A 126 75.83 -21.72 14.48
C LEU A 126 77.04 -22.61 14.22
N VAL A 127 77.36 -22.84 12.95
CA VAL A 127 78.51 -23.67 12.56
C VAL A 127 79.73 -22.78 12.41
N VAL A 128 80.76 -23.07 13.20
CA VAL A 128 82.01 -22.33 13.23
C VAL A 128 83.15 -23.26 12.85
N SER A 129 84.05 -22.77 11.99
CA SER A 129 85.27 -23.46 11.59
C SER A 129 86.53 -22.67 11.93
N ALA A 130 87.64 -23.38 12.07
CA ALA A 130 88.96 -22.80 12.31
C ALA A 130 90.05 -23.61 11.59
N GLY A 131 91.15 -22.95 11.25
CA GLY A 131 92.32 -23.61 10.63
C GLY A 131 93.08 -24.54 11.57
N ARG A 132 92.89 -24.39 12.89
CA ARG A 132 93.42 -25.25 13.97
C ARG A 132 92.42 -25.29 15.11
N ARG A 133 92.41 -26.35 15.92
CA ARG A 133 91.50 -26.47 17.08
C ARG A 133 91.72 -25.30 18.07
N PRO A 134 90.67 -24.51 18.39
CA PRO A 134 90.75 -23.47 19.42
C PRO A 134 91.01 -24.07 20.81
N GLY A 135 91.55 -23.26 21.74
CA GLY A 135 91.70 -23.68 23.13
C GLY A 135 90.36 -23.81 23.85
N ASP A 136 90.33 -24.49 25.00
CA ASP A 136 89.07 -24.76 25.72
C ASP A 136 88.35 -23.48 26.17
N ASP A 137 89.10 -22.43 26.53
CA ASP A 137 88.53 -21.11 26.86
C ASP A 137 87.87 -20.41 25.66
N ASP A 138 88.40 -20.61 24.45
CA ASP A 138 87.86 -20.05 23.21
C ASP A 138 86.59 -20.79 22.77
N ILE A 139 86.57 -22.12 22.93
CA ILE A 139 85.38 -22.95 22.71
C ILE A 139 84.28 -22.54 23.70
N ALA A 140 84.62 -22.31 24.98
CA ALA A 140 83.67 -21.83 25.97
C ALA A 140 83.10 -20.43 25.64
N LEU A 141 83.92 -19.54 25.09
CA LEU A 141 83.49 -18.21 24.63
C LEU A 141 82.50 -18.30 23.44
N LEU A 142 82.78 -19.16 22.47
CA LEU A 142 81.88 -19.44 21.34
C LEU A 142 80.55 -20.07 21.81
N GLY A 143 80.61 -21.00 22.78
CA GLY A 143 79.42 -21.56 23.41
C GLY A 143 78.57 -20.51 24.14
N LEU A 144 79.19 -19.53 24.81
CA LEU A 144 78.49 -18.42 25.44
C LEU A 144 77.80 -17.52 24.40
N LEU A 145 78.49 -17.19 23.30
CA LEU A 145 77.91 -16.45 22.18
C LEU A 145 76.71 -17.19 21.57
N ALA A 146 76.83 -18.51 21.35
CA ALA A 146 75.76 -19.34 20.84
C ALA A 146 74.53 -19.34 21.77
N ARG A 147 74.73 -19.43 23.09
CA ARG A 147 73.65 -19.34 24.07
C ARG A 147 72.97 -17.95 24.09
N GLN A 148 73.74 -16.87 24.03
CA GLN A 148 73.18 -15.51 23.93
C GLN A 148 72.40 -15.30 22.62
N THR A 149 72.92 -15.84 21.53
CA THR A 149 72.27 -15.82 20.22
C THR A 149 70.96 -16.61 20.24
N GLY A 150 70.93 -17.80 20.86
CA GLY A 150 69.71 -18.59 21.04
C GLY A 150 68.64 -17.88 21.89
N ALA A 151 69.05 -17.20 22.97
CA ALA A 151 68.15 -16.38 23.77
C ALA A 151 67.57 -15.20 22.98
N ALA A 152 68.40 -14.50 22.20
CA ALA A 152 67.98 -13.37 21.36
C ALA A 152 67.03 -13.82 20.24
N VAL A 153 67.34 -14.91 19.52
CA VAL A 153 66.47 -15.50 18.49
C VAL A 153 65.09 -15.85 19.07
N THR A 154 65.05 -16.50 20.24
CA THR A 154 63.80 -16.86 20.91
C THR A 154 62.99 -15.62 21.30
N GLY A 155 63.65 -14.60 21.86
CA GLY A 155 63.02 -13.33 22.24
C GLY A 155 62.45 -12.56 21.05
N THR A 156 63.19 -12.48 19.94
CA THR A 156 62.74 -11.81 18.71
C THR A 156 61.56 -12.54 18.06
N ALA A 157 61.60 -13.87 18.00
CA ALA A 157 60.49 -14.68 17.50
C ALA A 157 59.20 -14.49 18.32
N ALA A 158 59.32 -14.44 19.66
CA ALA A 158 58.18 -14.21 20.55
C ALA A 158 57.57 -12.81 20.33
N ARG A 159 58.39 -11.75 20.28
CA ARG A 159 57.92 -10.37 20.01
C ARG A 159 57.26 -10.24 18.64
N ARG A 160 57.79 -10.92 17.62
CA ARG A 160 57.20 -10.92 16.27
C ARG A 160 55.80 -11.55 16.28
N ARG A 161 55.65 -12.74 16.89
CA ARG A 161 54.35 -13.41 17.03
C ARG A 161 53.35 -12.56 17.81
N GLU A 162 53.78 -11.92 18.89
CA GLU A 162 52.93 -11.01 19.67
C GLU A 162 52.44 -9.82 18.84
N ARG A 163 53.31 -9.21 18.02
CA ARG A 163 52.93 -8.13 17.09
C ARG A 163 51.98 -8.60 16.00
N GLU A 164 52.21 -9.77 15.41
CA GLU A 164 51.34 -10.37 14.41
C GLU A 164 49.96 -10.65 14.99
N TYR A 165 49.89 -11.28 16.17
CA TYR A 165 48.63 -11.56 16.87
C TYR A 165 47.89 -10.26 17.27
N ALA A 166 48.60 -9.25 17.76
CA ALA A 166 48.01 -7.95 18.09
C ALA A 166 47.43 -7.25 16.85
N ALA A 167 48.10 -7.38 15.70
CA ALA A 167 47.61 -6.84 14.43
C ALA A 167 46.35 -7.58 13.93
N GLU A 168 46.34 -8.92 13.98
CA GLU A 168 45.17 -9.74 13.63
C GLU A 168 43.96 -9.42 14.51
N LEU A 169 44.16 -9.36 15.83
CA LEU A 169 43.11 -9.02 16.78
C LEU A 169 42.54 -7.60 16.53
N SER A 170 43.41 -6.64 16.20
CA SER A 170 42.98 -5.27 15.89
C SER A 170 42.11 -5.21 14.64
N ARG A 171 42.48 -5.95 13.58
CA ARG A 171 41.67 -6.07 12.35
C ARG A 171 40.32 -6.72 12.64
N ALA A 172 40.32 -7.87 13.31
CA ALA A 172 39.08 -8.57 13.66
C ALA A 172 38.14 -7.70 14.51
N ARG A 173 38.68 -6.87 15.42
CA ARG A 173 37.89 -5.90 16.19
C ARG A 173 37.30 -4.80 15.31
N GLN A 174 38.06 -4.24 14.37
CA GLN A 174 37.57 -3.24 13.43
C GLN A 174 36.46 -3.79 12.54
N ASP A 175 36.65 -4.99 12.00
CA ASP A 175 35.63 -5.69 11.22
C ASP A 175 34.36 -5.95 12.04
N GLY A 176 34.53 -6.36 13.31
CA GLY A 176 33.43 -6.55 14.24
C GLY A 176 32.66 -5.25 14.55
N ILE A 177 33.35 -4.12 14.69
CA ILE A 177 32.71 -2.80 14.87
C ILE A 177 31.93 -2.41 13.61
N ALA A 178 32.52 -2.55 12.43
CA ALA A 178 31.87 -2.25 11.16
C ALA A 178 30.64 -3.13 10.90
N ALA A 179 30.73 -4.43 11.19
CA ALA A 179 29.63 -5.37 11.07
C ALA A 179 28.48 -5.03 12.03
N ARG A 180 28.78 -4.71 13.31
CA ARG A 180 27.78 -4.27 14.29
C ARG A 180 27.09 -2.98 13.87
N ALA A 181 27.83 -2.01 13.33
CA ALA A 181 27.26 -0.76 12.84
C ALA A 181 26.27 -1.00 11.67
N ARG A 182 26.61 -1.90 10.73
CA ARG A 182 25.70 -2.29 9.65
C ARG A 182 24.45 -3.01 10.17
N LEU A 183 24.61 -3.93 11.12
CA LEU A 183 23.49 -4.65 11.74
C LEU A 183 22.54 -3.68 12.45
N ALA A 184 23.08 -2.74 13.23
CA ALA A 184 22.28 -1.72 13.92
C ALA A 184 21.52 -0.81 12.95
N ALA A 185 22.11 -0.46 11.81
CA ALA A 185 21.44 0.32 10.77
C ALA A 185 20.25 -0.45 10.15
N VAL A 186 20.45 -1.74 9.82
CA VAL A 186 19.38 -2.61 9.28
C VAL A 186 18.28 -2.83 10.33
N GLU A 187 18.64 -3.06 11.58
CA GLU A 187 17.69 -3.23 12.68
C GLU A 187 16.85 -1.96 12.91
N SER A 188 17.48 -0.78 12.86
CA SER A 188 16.77 0.50 12.96
C SER A 188 15.79 0.70 11.80
N GLU A 189 16.17 0.34 10.57
CA GLU A 189 15.30 0.46 9.41
C GLU A 189 14.11 -0.50 9.49
N LEU A 190 14.35 -1.78 9.84
CA LEU A 190 13.28 -2.76 10.02
C LEU A 190 12.33 -2.36 11.15
N THR A 191 12.86 -1.82 12.25
CA THR A 191 12.05 -1.33 13.37
C THR A 191 11.18 -0.15 12.94
N TYR A 192 11.73 0.80 12.17
CA TYR A 192 10.95 1.90 11.61
C TYR A 192 9.84 1.39 10.70
N ARG A 193 10.16 0.53 9.72
CA ARG A 193 9.17 -0.04 8.79
C ARG A 193 8.03 -0.77 9.52
N ARG A 194 8.37 -1.58 10.53
CA ARG A 194 7.39 -2.26 11.37
C ARG A 194 6.52 -1.26 12.15
N SER A 195 7.13 -0.21 12.72
CA SER A 195 6.38 0.81 13.46
C SER A 195 5.40 1.59 12.59
N VAL A 196 5.76 1.89 11.33
CA VAL A 196 4.88 2.51 10.34
C VAL A 196 3.70 1.58 10.04
N HIS A 197 3.97 0.30 9.76
CA HIS A 197 2.92 -0.70 9.51
C HIS A 197 1.95 -0.83 10.70
N ASP A 198 2.47 -1.06 11.90
CA ASP A 198 1.65 -1.21 13.11
C ASP A 198 0.82 0.05 13.41
N ALA A 199 1.39 1.24 13.19
CA ALA A 199 0.68 2.51 13.39
C ALA A 199 -0.44 2.73 12.38
N LEU A 200 -0.21 2.45 11.09
CA LEU A 200 -1.21 2.61 10.04
C LEU A 200 -2.32 1.56 10.15
N SER A 201 -1.98 0.30 10.46
CA SER A 201 -2.98 -0.74 10.75
C SER A 201 -3.80 -0.42 12.00
N GLY A 202 -3.22 0.24 13.00
CA GLY A 202 -3.96 0.72 14.17
C GLY A 202 -4.94 1.86 13.84
N ALA A 203 -4.58 2.73 12.89
CA ALA A 203 -5.40 3.88 12.50
C ALA A 203 -6.73 3.47 11.85
N THR A 204 -6.71 2.41 11.02
CA THR A 204 -7.92 1.92 10.33
C THR A 204 -8.98 1.36 11.29
N ALA A 205 -8.58 0.93 12.50
CA ALA A 205 -9.50 0.38 13.49
C ALA A 205 -10.40 1.42 14.19
N THR A 206 -10.10 2.72 14.08
CA THR A 206 -10.75 3.77 14.89
C THR A 206 -12.02 4.38 14.27
N GLY A 207 -12.47 3.89 13.11
CA GLY A 207 -13.73 4.26 12.47
C GLY A 207 -13.67 5.52 11.58
N ASP A 208 -12.74 6.44 11.84
CA ASP A 208 -12.40 7.55 10.93
C ASP A 208 -11.05 7.29 10.28
N THR A 209 -11.06 6.41 9.29
CA THR A 209 -9.86 5.91 8.62
C THR A 209 -9.09 7.01 7.91
N GLU A 210 -9.79 7.92 7.20
CA GLU A 210 -9.16 8.99 6.42
C GLU A 210 -8.43 9.97 7.35
N ALA A 211 -9.07 10.40 8.44
CA ALA A 211 -8.43 11.25 9.45
C ALA A 211 -7.35 10.51 10.25
N GLY A 212 -7.58 9.23 10.57
CA GLY A 212 -6.61 8.39 11.28
C GLY A 212 -5.32 8.19 10.51
N ILE A 213 -5.40 7.96 9.19
CA ILE A 213 -4.25 7.85 8.30
C ILE A 213 -3.52 9.20 8.24
N ALA A 214 -4.23 10.31 7.98
CA ALA A 214 -3.62 11.63 7.94
C ALA A 214 -2.87 11.95 9.24
N TRP A 215 -3.51 11.75 10.39
CA TRP A 215 -2.91 11.99 11.70
C TRP A 215 -1.69 11.10 11.96
N THR A 216 -1.77 9.82 11.58
CA THR A 216 -0.67 8.88 11.77
C THR A 216 0.54 9.24 10.92
N VAL A 217 0.32 9.60 9.66
CA VAL A 217 1.37 10.07 8.76
C VAL A 217 2.00 11.34 9.31
N HIS A 218 1.21 12.34 9.72
CA HIS A 218 1.72 13.56 10.34
C HIS A 218 2.57 13.28 11.58
N ARG A 219 2.13 12.37 12.46
CA ARG A 219 2.86 11.99 13.67
C ARG A 219 4.19 11.28 13.35
N LEU A 220 4.23 10.46 12.30
CA LEU A 220 5.42 9.70 11.92
C LEU A 220 6.47 10.56 11.18
N THR A 221 6.02 11.47 10.32
CA THR A 221 6.90 12.26 9.44
C THR A 221 7.14 13.69 9.93
N GLY A 222 6.25 14.23 10.76
CA GLY A 222 6.27 15.62 11.22
C GLY A 222 5.74 16.64 10.20
N PHE A 223 5.51 16.23 8.95
CA PHE A 223 4.95 17.08 7.90
C PHE A 223 3.42 17.14 8.01
N SER A 224 2.81 18.23 7.54
CA SER A 224 1.35 18.25 7.40
C SER A 224 0.92 17.23 6.33
N ALA A 225 0.00 16.35 6.69
CA ALA A 225 -0.49 15.27 5.85
C ALA A 225 -1.90 15.58 5.34
N VAL A 226 -2.14 15.24 4.08
CA VAL A 226 -3.39 15.51 3.36
C VAL A 226 -3.89 14.22 2.77
N VAL A 227 -5.18 13.93 2.94
CA VAL A 227 -5.87 12.84 2.25
C VAL A 227 -6.93 13.46 1.35
N GLU A 228 -6.91 13.12 0.07
CA GLU A 228 -7.87 13.59 -0.92
C GLU A 228 -8.54 12.40 -1.63
N ASP A 229 -9.76 12.60 -2.13
CA ASP A 229 -10.43 11.62 -2.98
C ASP A 229 -9.84 11.61 -4.41
N GLN A 230 -10.31 10.71 -5.26
CA GLN A 230 -9.87 10.63 -6.66
C GLN A 230 -10.07 11.93 -7.48
N PHE A 231 -10.91 12.84 -7.01
CA PHE A 231 -11.20 14.12 -7.65
C PHE A 231 -10.41 15.29 -7.04
N GLY A 232 -9.57 15.03 -6.04
CA GLY A 232 -8.77 16.04 -5.34
C GLY A 232 -9.56 16.84 -4.30
N ASN A 233 -10.74 16.36 -3.87
CA ASN A 233 -11.45 16.98 -2.74
C ASN A 233 -10.80 16.55 -1.42
N LEU A 234 -10.58 17.50 -0.53
CA LEU A 234 -10.04 17.22 0.80
C LEU A 234 -10.97 16.30 1.60
N ARG A 235 -10.42 15.19 2.08
CA ARG A 235 -11.09 14.24 2.97
C ARG A 235 -10.62 14.39 4.41
N ALA A 236 -9.31 14.53 4.59
CA ALA A 236 -8.71 14.79 5.89
C ALA A 236 -7.42 15.61 5.79
N TRP A 237 -7.15 16.37 6.84
CA TRP A 237 -5.91 17.11 7.03
C TRP A 237 -5.37 16.89 8.44
N ALA A 238 -4.07 16.66 8.57
CA ALA A 238 -3.40 16.61 9.86
C ALA A 238 -2.13 17.46 9.85
N GLY A 239 -1.93 18.23 10.92
CA GLY A 239 -0.79 19.16 11.06
C GLY A 239 -1.19 20.63 10.85
N PRO A 240 -0.26 21.58 11.05
CA PRO A 240 -0.54 23.00 10.94
C PRO A 240 -0.73 23.45 9.48
N GLY A 241 -1.33 24.64 9.29
CA GLY A 241 -1.34 25.31 7.99
C GLY A 241 -2.37 24.80 6.98
N CYS A 242 -3.48 24.21 7.42
CA CYS A 242 -4.61 23.89 6.54
C CYS A 242 -5.13 25.19 5.89
N PRO A 243 -5.16 25.30 4.55
CA PRO A 243 -5.78 26.43 3.88
C PRO A 243 -7.29 26.48 4.15
N ASP A 244 -7.83 27.66 4.40
CA ASP A 244 -9.27 27.90 4.55
C ASP A 244 -9.68 29.13 3.69
N PRO A 245 -10.49 28.96 2.62
CA PRO A 245 -11.02 27.68 2.13
C PRO A 245 -9.95 26.82 1.45
N TYR A 246 -10.15 25.50 1.48
CA TYR A 246 -9.27 24.58 0.75
C TYR A 246 -9.31 24.87 -0.76
N PRO A 247 -8.17 24.84 -1.47
CA PRO A 247 -8.14 25.14 -2.91
C PRO A 247 -9.04 24.19 -3.69
N LYS A 248 -9.76 24.72 -4.69
CA LYS A 248 -10.52 23.87 -5.60
C LYS A 248 -9.56 22.98 -6.41
N PRO A 249 -9.87 21.69 -6.58
CA PRO A 249 -9.04 20.80 -7.38
C PRO A 249 -8.96 21.30 -8.83
N ASP A 250 -7.75 21.26 -9.39
CA ASP A 250 -7.49 21.55 -10.80
C ASP A 250 -7.54 20.24 -11.60
N PRO A 251 -8.53 20.05 -12.49
CA PRO A 251 -8.69 18.81 -13.25
C PRO A 251 -7.46 18.44 -14.08
N GLY A 252 -6.77 19.42 -14.67
CA GLY A 252 -5.60 19.16 -15.51
C GLY A 252 -4.41 18.66 -14.69
N ARG A 253 -4.23 19.21 -13.49
CA ARG A 253 -3.19 18.76 -12.55
C ARG A 253 -3.50 17.36 -12.00
N GLN A 254 -4.77 17.07 -11.74
CA GLN A 254 -5.21 15.75 -11.29
C GLN A 254 -4.99 14.68 -12.35
N GLU A 255 -5.32 14.97 -13.62
CA GLU A 255 -5.06 14.05 -14.73
C GLU A 255 -3.55 13.78 -14.90
N GLN A 256 -2.71 14.81 -14.80
CA GLN A 256 -1.27 14.64 -14.88
C GLN A 256 -0.72 13.78 -13.73
N LEU A 257 -1.16 14.01 -12.49
CA LEU A 257 -0.80 13.19 -11.33
C LEU A 257 -1.16 11.71 -11.56
N ILE A 258 -2.35 11.44 -12.08
CA ILE A 258 -2.81 10.09 -12.40
C ILE A 258 -1.89 9.43 -13.45
N LEU A 259 -1.54 10.15 -14.52
CA LEU A 259 -0.64 9.65 -15.56
C LEU A 259 0.77 9.36 -15.02
N ASP A 260 1.28 10.21 -14.14
CA ASP A 260 2.60 10.03 -13.53
C ASP A 260 2.60 8.81 -12.58
N ALA A 261 1.56 8.64 -11.77
CA ALA A 261 1.40 7.49 -10.87
C ALA A 261 1.19 6.15 -11.61
N ILE A 262 0.71 6.17 -12.86
CA ILE A 262 0.66 4.98 -13.71
C ILE A 262 2.06 4.59 -14.20
N ARG A 263 2.93 5.58 -14.46
CA ARG A 263 4.29 5.36 -14.97
C ARG A 263 5.27 4.95 -13.88
N ASP A 264 5.19 5.58 -12.72
CA ASP A 264 6.03 5.28 -11.56
C ASP A 264 5.15 5.18 -10.30
N PRO A 265 5.10 4.01 -9.63
CA PRO A 265 4.30 3.84 -8.41
C PRO A 265 4.87 4.57 -7.19
N ARG A 266 6.04 5.22 -7.29
CA ARG A 266 6.63 5.97 -6.19
C ARG A 266 5.91 7.30 -5.93
N PRO A 267 6.02 7.84 -4.71
CA PRO A 267 5.62 9.21 -4.42
C PRO A 267 6.24 10.22 -5.40
N VAL A 268 5.43 11.13 -5.93
CA VAL A 268 5.84 12.16 -6.88
C VAL A 268 5.66 13.56 -6.30
N TYR A 269 6.60 14.45 -6.58
CA TYR A 269 6.46 15.85 -6.21
C TYR A 269 5.50 16.57 -7.15
N VAL A 270 4.44 17.14 -6.59
CA VAL A 270 3.50 18.00 -7.30
C VAL A 270 3.47 19.37 -6.62
N GLY A 271 4.30 20.28 -7.10
CA GLY A 271 4.51 21.59 -6.45
C GLY A 271 5.24 21.42 -5.12
N HIS A 272 4.67 21.96 -4.03
CA HIS A 272 5.22 21.87 -2.66
C HIS A 272 4.71 20.65 -1.88
N ARG A 273 4.36 19.58 -2.59
CA ARG A 273 3.78 18.38 -1.98
C ARG A 273 4.41 17.14 -2.55
N LEU A 274 4.80 16.22 -1.66
CA LEU A 274 5.15 14.86 -2.02
C LEU A 274 3.86 14.02 -1.96
N THR A 275 3.41 13.48 -3.09
CA THR A 275 2.10 12.82 -3.21
C THR A 275 2.25 11.38 -3.66
N ALA A 276 1.63 10.46 -2.94
CA ALA A 276 1.42 9.08 -3.38
C ALA A 276 -0.06 8.86 -3.69
N VAL A 277 -0.33 7.82 -4.48
CA VAL A 277 -1.66 7.53 -5.01
C VAL A 277 -2.16 6.20 -4.47
N ALA A 278 -3.33 6.21 -3.82
CA ALA A 278 -3.99 5.02 -3.32
C ALA A 278 -4.64 4.25 -4.49
N ARG A 279 -4.12 3.06 -4.79
CA ARG A 279 -4.53 2.25 -5.95
C ARG A 279 -5.05 0.87 -5.54
N HIS A 280 -6.19 0.47 -6.07
CA HIS A 280 -6.72 -0.88 -5.91
C HIS A 280 -7.12 -1.46 -7.27
N ARG A 281 -6.53 -2.62 -7.64
CA ARG A 281 -6.81 -3.33 -8.92
C ARG A 281 -6.70 -2.45 -10.18
N GLY A 282 -5.80 -1.46 -10.16
CA GLY A 282 -5.57 -0.55 -11.29
C GLY A 282 -6.44 0.72 -11.26
N GLU A 283 -7.43 0.81 -10.37
CA GLU A 283 -8.21 2.02 -10.13
C GLU A 283 -7.55 2.89 -9.07
N ILE A 284 -7.65 4.21 -9.24
CA ILE A 284 -7.17 5.20 -8.26
C ILE A 284 -8.36 5.59 -7.40
N LEU A 285 -8.22 5.44 -6.09
CA LEU A 285 -9.29 5.72 -5.14
C LEU A 285 -9.11 7.07 -4.43
N GLY A 286 -7.86 7.52 -4.30
CA GLY A 286 -7.52 8.79 -3.65
C GLY A 286 -6.01 9.00 -3.61
N THR A 287 -5.60 10.02 -2.86
CA THR A 287 -4.17 10.39 -2.71
C THR A 287 -3.85 10.67 -1.25
N VAL A 288 -2.59 10.45 -0.89
CA VAL A 288 -2.02 10.93 0.38
C VAL A 288 -0.83 11.80 0.03
N SER A 289 -0.77 13.00 0.61
CA SER A 289 0.30 13.96 0.36
C SER A 289 0.92 14.50 1.63
N LEU A 290 2.23 14.73 1.61
CA LEU A 290 2.94 15.54 2.59
C LEU A 290 3.13 16.95 2.04
N VAL A 291 2.90 17.96 2.87
CA VAL A 291 3.23 19.36 2.54
C VAL A 291 4.70 19.60 2.84
N ASP A 292 5.52 19.61 1.80
CA ASP A 292 6.96 19.75 1.87
C ASP A 292 7.45 20.85 0.91
N PRO A 293 7.39 22.13 1.32
CA PRO A 293 7.80 23.25 0.48
C PRO A 293 9.32 23.31 0.27
N GLU A 294 10.11 22.72 1.18
CA GLU A 294 11.58 22.76 1.14
C GLU A 294 12.20 21.54 0.46
N GLY A 295 11.40 20.48 0.20
CA GLY A 295 11.90 19.23 -0.37
C GLY A 295 12.78 18.44 0.61
N ALA A 296 12.43 18.49 1.90
CA ALA A 296 13.18 17.86 2.98
C ALA A 296 12.80 16.38 3.21
N ALA A 297 11.69 15.91 2.64
CA ALA A 297 11.26 14.52 2.74
C ALA A 297 12.25 13.58 2.05
N GLY A 298 12.65 12.52 2.76
CA GLY A 298 13.56 11.49 2.26
C GLY A 298 12.91 10.12 2.16
N GLU A 299 13.74 9.07 2.10
CA GLU A 299 13.28 7.69 1.91
C GLU A 299 12.31 7.20 3.00
N ARG A 300 12.41 7.73 4.22
CA ARG A 300 11.54 7.36 5.35
C ARG A 300 10.14 7.93 5.19
N GLU A 301 10.05 9.17 4.72
CA GLU A 301 8.78 9.85 4.44
C GLU A 301 8.11 9.25 3.20
N GLU A 302 8.88 8.97 2.15
CA GLU A 302 8.39 8.22 0.98
C GLU A 302 7.81 6.86 1.38
N PHE A 303 8.54 6.10 2.21
CA PHE A 303 8.07 4.79 2.70
C PHE A 303 6.78 4.90 3.53
N ALA A 304 6.71 5.90 4.43
CA ALA A 304 5.51 6.13 5.23
C ALA A 304 4.30 6.50 4.38
N LEU A 305 4.52 7.31 3.33
CA LEU A 305 3.47 7.75 2.42
C LEU A 305 2.95 6.60 1.55
N ASP A 306 3.85 5.77 1.02
CA ASP A 306 3.51 4.61 0.20
C ASP A 306 2.65 3.61 0.99
N HIS A 307 3.07 3.26 2.22
CA HIS A 307 2.27 2.40 3.10
C HIS A 307 0.95 3.02 3.55
N ALA A 308 0.89 4.35 3.71
CA ALA A 308 -0.36 5.05 4.01
C ALA A 308 -1.33 4.96 2.84
N CYS A 309 -0.85 5.08 1.60
CA CYS A 309 -1.64 4.89 0.39
C CYS A 309 -2.16 3.45 0.23
N ASP A 310 -1.36 2.44 0.56
CA ASP A 310 -1.81 1.04 0.57
C ASP A 310 -2.95 0.82 1.57
N ALA A 311 -2.80 1.35 2.79
CA ALA A 311 -3.84 1.29 3.82
C ALA A 311 -5.12 2.03 3.37
N LEU A 312 -4.98 3.24 2.82
CA LEU A 312 -6.11 4.00 2.29
C LEU A 312 -6.80 3.27 1.13
N ALA A 313 -6.03 2.70 0.20
CA ALA A 313 -6.56 2.00 -0.97
C ALA A 313 -7.39 0.78 -0.57
N LEU A 314 -6.91 -0.01 0.39
CA LEU A 314 -7.62 -1.18 0.88
C LEU A 314 -8.96 -0.79 1.54
N GLU A 315 -8.96 0.26 2.36
CA GLU A 315 -10.14 0.71 3.09
C GLU A 315 -11.17 1.38 2.18
N MET A 316 -10.73 2.24 1.26
CA MET A 316 -11.63 2.82 0.27
C MET A 316 -12.23 1.75 -0.65
N ALA A 317 -11.45 0.73 -1.03
CA ALA A 317 -11.96 -0.40 -1.80
C ALA A 317 -13.00 -1.20 -1.00
N HIS A 318 -12.76 -1.41 0.31
CA HIS A 318 -13.70 -2.08 1.19
C HIS A 318 -15.01 -1.31 1.33
N LEU A 319 -14.95 -0.01 1.62
CA LEU A 319 -16.12 0.87 1.74
C LEU A 319 -16.92 0.94 0.43
N ARG A 320 -16.24 1.06 -0.71
CA ARG A 320 -16.90 1.02 -2.03
C ARG A 320 -17.57 -0.32 -2.27
N SER A 321 -16.92 -1.43 -1.93
CA SER A 321 -17.51 -2.77 -2.07
C SER A 321 -18.74 -2.95 -1.16
N LEU A 322 -18.71 -2.40 0.05
CA LEU A 322 -19.88 -2.39 0.95
C LEU A 322 -21.03 -1.56 0.37
N ALA A 323 -20.75 -0.37 -0.15
CA ALA A 323 -21.77 0.48 -0.78
C ALA A 323 -22.36 -0.17 -2.05
N GLU A 324 -21.53 -0.79 -2.89
CA GLU A 324 -21.98 -1.54 -4.07
C GLU A 324 -22.80 -2.78 -3.67
N MET A 325 -22.39 -3.49 -2.62
CA MET A 325 -23.14 -4.61 -2.04
C MET A 325 -24.50 -4.15 -1.52
N GLU A 326 -24.56 -3.05 -0.77
CA GLU A 326 -25.80 -2.50 -0.25
C GLU A 326 -26.75 -2.10 -1.38
N LEU A 327 -26.25 -1.40 -2.42
CA LEU A 327 -27.04 -1.06 -3.61
C LEU A 327 -27.56 -2.32 -4.32
N ARG A 328 -26.73 -3.36 -4.44
CA ARG A 328 -27.14 -4.64 -5.03
C ARG A 328 -28.23 -5.32 -4.20
N LEU A 329 -28.06 -5.42 -2.88
CA LEU A 329 -29.05 -6.01 -1.98
C LEU A 329 -30.38 -5.26 -2.01
N ARG A 330 -30.35 -3.92 -2.06
CA ARG A 330 -31.55 -3.09 -2.25
C ARG A 330 -32.25 -3.41 -3.57
N ARG A 331 -31.51 -3.58 -4.67
CA ARG A 331 -32.08 -3.95 -5.98
C ARG A 331 -32.68 -5.36 -5.98
N GLU A 332 -31.96 -6.34 -5.45
CA GLU A 332 -32.44 -7.73 -5.31
C GLU A 332 -33.71 -7.80 -4.46
N LEU A 333 -33.77 -7.04 -3.36
CA LEU A 333 -34.97 -6.95 -2.53
C LEU A 333 -36.17 -6.44 -3.33
N VAL A 334 -36.01 -5.36 -4.12
CA VAL A 334 -37.12 -4.87 -4.98
C VAL A 334 -37.57 -5.94 -5.96
N ASP A 335 -36.63 -6.65 -6.59
CA ASP A 335 -36.99 -7.70 -7.53
C ASP A 335 -37.77 -8.84 -6.86
N ASP A 336 -37.37 -9.26 -5.67
CA ASP A 336 -38.03 -10.29 -4.87
C ASP A 336 -39.41 -9.86 -4.34
N LEU A 337 -39.53 -8.62 -3.88
CA LEU A 337 -40.81 -8.06 -3.44
C LEU A 337 -41.81 -8.03 -4.61
N ILE A 338 -41.34 -7.75 -5.83
CA ILE A 338 -42.21 -7.68 -7.01
C ILE A 338 -42.53 -9.07 -7.58
N THR A 339 -41.61 -10.03 -7.55
CA THR A 339 -41.89 -11.43 -7.96
C THR A 339 -42.79 -12.15 -6.96
N GLY A 340 -42.76 -11.70 -5.70
CA GLY A 340 -43.46 -12.31 -4.58
C GLY A 340 -42.47 -13.10 -3.72
N THR A 341 -42.47 -12.79 -2.43
CA THR A 341 -41.67 -13.46 -1.40
C THR A 341 -42.52 -13.60 -0.15
N ASP A 342 -42.09 -14.42 0.81
CA ASP A 342 -42.78 -14.52 2.09
C ASP A 342 -42.59 -13.25 2.93
N ASP A 343 -43.62 -12.87 3.69
CA ASP A 343 -43.62 -11.62 4.45
C ASP A 343 -42.48 -11.57 5.48
N GLU A 344 -42.15 -12.68 6.14
CA GLU A 344 -41.09 -12.74 7.15
C GLU A 344 -39.71 -12.43 6.56
N SER A 345 -39.36 -13.05 5.43
CA SER A 345 -38.16 -12.76 4.65
C SER A 345 -38.12 -11.32 4.14
N ALA A 346 -39.26 -10.82 3.62
CA ALA A 346 -39.37 -9.43 3.17
C ALA A 346 -39.05 -8.44 4.28
N PHE A 347 -39.66 -8.59 5.46
CA PHE A 347 -39.41 -7.71 6.61
C PHE A 347 -37.96 -7.79 7.09
N ALA A 348 -37.40 -9.01 7.22
CA ALA A 348 -36.02 -9.20 7.67
C ALA A 348 -35.01 -8.53 6.73
N ARG A 349 -35.19 -8.68 5.41
CA ARG A 349 -34.29 -8.09 4.41
C ARG A 349 -34.48 -6.60 4.25
N ALA A 350 -35.71 -6.10 4.34
CA ALA A 350 -35.97 -4.66 4.34
C ALA A 350 -35.31 -3.97 5.54
N ALA A 351 -35.44 -4.57 6.73
CA ALA A 351 -34.75 -4.08 7.94
C ALA A 351 -33.22 -4.09 7.77
N ALA A 352 -32.66 -5.12 7.13
CA ALA A 352 -31.21 -5.21 6.87
C ALA A 352 -30.68 -4.09 5.95
N VAL A 353 -31.51 -3.55 5.04
CA VAL A 353 -31.15 -2.40 4.17
C VAL A 353 -31.70 -1.06 4.67
N GLY A 354 -32.23 -1.01 5.90
CA GLY A 354 -32.75 0.21 6.52
C GLY A 354 -34.06 0.73 5.93
N HIS A 355 -34.84 -0.11 5.25
CA HIS A 355 -36.15 0.25 4.70
C HIS A 355 -37.29 -0.37 5.53
N ASP A 356 -38.33 0.42 5.81
CA ASP A 356 -39.46 -0.02 6.63
C ASP A 356 -40.67 -0.37 5.77
N LEU A 357 -41.03 -1.66 5.78
CA LEU A 357 -42.19 -2.20 5.08
C LEU A 357 -43.47 -2.24 5.94
N HIS A 358 -43.45 -1.90 7.24
CA HIS A 358 -44.63 -1.99 8.12
C HIS A 358 -45.66 -0.89 7.84
N GLY A 359 -45.26 0.17 7.15
CA GLY A 359 -46.15 1.23 6.69
C GLY A 359 -46.78 0.92 5.33
N ALA A 360 -47.81 1.69 4.97
CA ALA A 360 -48.43 1.64 3.65
C ALA A 360 -47.40 1.92 2.55
N GLN A 361 -47.26 1.02 1.59
CA GLN A 361 -46.35 1.13 0.44
C GLN A 361 -47.13 1.37 -0.86
N HIS A 362 -46.49 1.99 -1.85
CA HIS A 362 -47.00 2.05 -3.23
C HIS A 362 -45.87 1.72 -4.20
N LEU A 363 -46.17 0.96 -5.26
CA LEU A 363 -45.24 0.81 -6.37
C LEU A 363 -45.39 1.93 -7.37
N VAL A 364 -44.26 2.39 -7.88
CA VAL A 364 -44.19 3.40 -8.93
C VAL A 364 -43.36 2.86 -10.08
N ALA A 365 -43.93 2.83 -11.27
CA ALA A 365 -43.25 2.48 -12.51
C ALA A 365 -42.97 3.75 -13.33
N VAL A 366 -41.71 3.95 -13.73
CA VAL A 366 -41.26 5.16 -14.42
C VAL A 366 -40.68 4.79 -15.79
N GLY A 367 -41.14 5.47 -16.84
CA GLY A 367 -40.62 5.29 -18.19
C GLY A 367 -40.51 6.61 -18.95
N TRP A 368 -39.35 6.85 -19.58
CA TRP A 368 -39.09 8.03 -20.41
C TRP A 368 -38.91 7.65 -21.87
N MET A 369 -39.51 8.41 -22.77
CA MET A 369 -39.36 8.21 -24.21
C MET A 369 -37.97 8.65 -24.66
N GLY A 370 -37.30 7.80 -25.45
CA GLY A 370 -35.98 8.09 -26.02
C GLY A 370 -34.81 7.93 -25.06
N LEU A 371 -35.04 7.53 -23.80
CA LEU A 371 -34.00 7.22 -22.84
C LEU A 371 -33.98 5.72 -22.55
N THR A 372 -32.77 5.15 -22.53
CA THR A 372 -32.55 3.81 -21.96
C THR A 372 -32.58 3.92 -20.44
N ALA A 373 -33.32 3.02 -19.78
CA ALA A 373 -33.21 2.90 -18.34
C ALA A 373 -31.87 2.24 -18.00
N ASP A 374 -30.79 3.01 -17.96
CA ASP A 374 -29.48 2.62 -17.45
C ASP A 374 -29.34 3.01 -15.97
N ASP A 375 -28.17 2.78 -15.38
CA ASP A 375 -27.91 3.15 -13.99
C ASP A 375 -28.01 4.68 -13.76
N GLY A 376 -27.69 5.49 -14.77
CA GLY A 376 -27.81 6.96 -14.71
C GLY A 376 -29.27 7.41 -14.64
N PHE A 377 -30.15 6.82 -15.46
CA PHE A 377 -31.58 7.05 -15.39
C PHE A 377 -32.17 6.66 -14.03
N VAL A 378 -31.78 5.51 -13.49
CA VAL A 378 -32.24 5.04 -12.17
C VAL A 378 -31.76 5.96 -11.05
N GLN A 379 -30.52 6.44 -11.12
CA GLN A 379 -29.96 7.43 -10.19
C GLN A 379 -30.73 8.77 -10.24
N ALA A 380 -31.04 9.28 -11.42
CA ALA A 380 -31.83 10.52 -11.57
C ALA A 380 -33.23 10.38 -10.97
N VAL A 381 -33.89 9.23 -11.19
CA VAL A 381 -35.20 8.94 -10.60
C VAL A 381 -35.12 8.80 -9.07
N ALA A 382 -34.09 8.14 -8.55
CA ALA A 382 -33.84 8.04 -7.11
C ALA A 382 -33.54 9.42 -6.48
N GLY A 383 -32.75 10.26 -7.14
CA GLY A 383 -32.43 11.62 -6.73
C GLY A 383 -33.69 12.50 -6.66
N ALA A 384 -34.54 12.45 -7.70
CA ALA A 384 -35.82 13.16 -7.72
C ALA A 384 -36.74 12.73 -6.56
N ALA A 385 -36.85 11.41 -6.30
CA ALA A 385 -37.66 10.90 -5.19
C ALA A 385 -37.10 11.35 -3.82
N ALA A 386 -35.77 11.29 -3.65
CA ALA A 386 -35.10 11.74 -2.43
C ALA A 386 -35.24 13.25 -2.21
N GLY A 387 -35.16 14.07 -3.26
CA GLY A 387 -35.37 15.51 -3.20
C GLY A 387 -36.78 15.92 -2.76
N LEU A 388 -37.77 15.05 -3.01
CA LEU A 388 -39.14 15.18 -2.50
C LEU A 388 -39.34 14.60 -1.09
N GLY A 389 -38.28 14.07 -0.47
CA GLY A 389 -38.33 13.44 0.86
C GLY A 389 -39.01 12.07 0.88
N LEU A 390 -39.16 11.41 -0.28
CA LEU A 390 -39.75 10.07 -0.36
C LEU A 390 -38.74 9.02 0.11
N ARG A 391 -39.13 8.18 1.07
CA ARG A 391 -38.35 7.00 1.45
C ARG A 391 -38.69 5.86 0.50
N SER A 392 -37.74 5.49 -0.36
CA SER A 392 -37.99 4.50 -1.40
C SER A 392 -36.82 3.54 -1.63
N LEU A 393 -37.17 2.32 -2.07
CA LEU A 393 -36.24 1.41 -2.73
C LEU A 393 -36.38 1.59 -4.23
N VAL A 394 -35.28 1.60 -4.97
CA VAL A 394 -35.30 1.82 -6.42
C VAL A 394 -34.53 0.71 -7.13
N ALA A 395 -35.12 0.13 -8.17
CA ALA A 395 -34.48 -0.86 -9.02
C ALA A 395 -34.83 -0.66 -10.50
N ARG A 396 -34.13 -1.39 -11.36
CA ARG A 396 -34.38 -1.43 -12.80
C ARG A 396 -35.01 -2.75 -13.17
N ARG A 397 -36.17 -2.71 -13.82
CA ARG A 397 -36.87 -3.92 -14.29
C ARG A 397 -37.48 -3.71 -15.67
N SER A 398 -37.27 -4.66 -16.58
CA SER A 398 -37.83 -4.65 -17.94
C SER A 398 -37.68 -3.31 -18.67
N GLY A 399 -36.52 -2.67 -18.55
CA GLY A 399 -36.22 -1.38 -19.18
C GLY A 399 -36.89 -0.16 -18.54
N ARG A 400 -37.33 -0.25 -17.28
CA ARG A 400 -37.98 0.83 -16.52
C ARG A 400 -37.36 0.97 -15.13
N ALA A 401 -37.48 2.15 -14.53
CA ALA A 401 -37.19 2.33 -13.11
C ALA A 401 -38.45 2.02 -12.30
N VAL A 402 -38.29 1.27 -11.21
CA VAL A 402 -39.36 0.87 -10.31
C VAL A 402 -39.01 1.30 -8.90
N LEU A 403 -39.96 1.92 -8.22
CA LEU A 403 -39.80 2.37 -6.84
C LEU A 403 -40.82 1.67 -5.93
N VAL A 404 -40.37 1.21 -4.77
CA VAL A 404 -41.23 0.88 -3.63
C VAL A 404 -41.19 2.08 -2.72
N VAL A 405 -42.30 2.81 -2.58
CA VAL A 405 -42.35 4.08 -1.85
C VAL A 405 -43.19 3.93 -0.58
N GLN A 406 -42.61 4.34 0.55
CA GLN A 406 -43.34 4.43 1.81
C GLN A 406 -44.25 5.66 1.81
N GLY A 407 -45.55 5.44 2.08
CA GLY A 407 -46.58 6.47 2.01
C GLY A 407 -47.16 6.65 0.61
N ARG A 408 -48.03 7.65 0.42
CA ARG A 408 -48.69 7.94 -0.85
C ARG A 408 -47.89 8.98 -1.65
N PRO A 409 -47.25 8.60 -2.78
CA PRO A 409 -46.52 9.56 -3.59
C PRO A 409 -47.50 10.50 -4.31
N LYS A 410 -47.16 11.79 -4.37
CA LYS A 410 -47.86 12.76 -5.21
C LYS A 410 -47.30 12.68 -6.62
N GLY A 411 -48.04 12.03 -7.52
CA GLY A 411 -47.54 11.70 -8.86
C GLY A 411 -47.06 12.90 -9.68
N GLU A 412 -47.79 14.02 -9.66
CA GLU A 412 -47.41 15.21 -10.43
C GLU A 412 -46.10 15.84 -9.94
N GLU A 413 -45.91 15.93 -8.62
CA GLU A 413 -44.66 16.44 -8.02
C GLU A 413 -43.48 15.55 -8.39
N LEU A 414 -43.65 14.22 -8.31
CA LEU A 414 -42.63 13.26 -8.71
C LEU A 414 -42.31 13.35 -10.21
N TYR A 415 -43.31 13.48 -11.07
CA TYR A 415 -43.12 13.65 -12.51
C TYR A 415 -42.33 14.92 -12.84
N LEU A 416 -42.66 16.04 -12.19
CA LEU A 416 -41.95 17.30 -12.40
C LEU A 416 -40.50 17.22 -11.93
N ALA A 417 -40.24 16.62 -10.76
CA ALA A 417 -38.89 16.43 -10.24
C ALA A 417 -38.04 15.55 -11.17
N VAL A 418 -38.56 14.40 -11.61
CA VAL A 418 -37.86 13.52 -12.56
C VAL A 418 -37.63 14.22 -13.90
N SER A 419 -38.60 15.01 -14.37
CA SER A 419 -38.46 15.79 -15.61
C SER A 419 -37.34 16.83 -15.54
N GLN A 420 -37.14 17.44 -14.36
CA GLN A 420 -36.08 18.42 -14.13
C GLN A 420 -34.70 17.73 -14.10
N GLU A 421 -34.57 16.64 -13.35
CA GLU A 421 -33.32 15.85 -13.27
C GLU A 421 -32.89 15.31 -14.65
N LEU A 422 -33.85 14.85 -15.46
CA LEU A 422 -33.56 14.31 -16.80
C LEU A 422 -33.49 15.38 -17.90
N GLY A 423 -33.84 16.64 -17.60
CA GLY A 423 -33.92 17.72 -18.59
C GLY A 423 -34.95 17.47 -19.71
N SER A 424 -35.93 16.59 -19.50
CA SER A 424 -36.92 16.18 -20.50
C SER A 424 -38.27 15.91 -19.88
N ARG A 425 -39.35 16.42 -20.50
CA ARG A 425 -40.75 16.16 -20.12
C ARG A 425 -41.39 15.00 -20.88
N ALA A 426 -40.65 14.30 -21.74
CA ALA A 426 -41.19 13.23 -22.57
C ALA A 426 -41.28 11.90 -21.80
N GLY A 427 -41.97 11.88 -20.66
CA GLY A 427 -42.00 10.72 -19.77
C GLY A 427 -43.29 10.53 -19.02
N ALA A 428 -43.50 9.32 -18.52
CA ALA A 428 -44.71 8.92 -17.83
C ALA A 428 -44.39 8.14 -16.54
N ILE A 429 -45.29 8.28 -15.57
CA ILE A 429 -45.24 7.59 -14.28
C ILE A 429 -46.58 6.89 -14.03
N GLY A 430 -46.53 5.62 -13.67
CA GLY A 430 -47.67 4.85 -13.18
C GLY A 430 -47.51 4.52 -11.70
N ILE A 431 -48.56 4.70 -10.90
CA ILE A 431 -48.54 4.45 -9.46
C ILE A 431 -49.56 3.36 -9.15
N GLY A 432 -49.16 2.27 -8.51
CA GLY A 432 -50.06 1.19 -8.10
C GLY A 432 -50.92 1.56 -6.89
N SER A 433 -51.83 0.66 -6.49
CA SER A 433 -52.62 0.86 -5.27
C SER A 433 -51.78 0.71 -4.00
N ARG A 434 -52.36 1.14 -2.88
CA ARG A 434 -51.80 0.96 -1.54
C ARG A 434 -51.58 -0.52 -1.23
N CYS A 435 -50.40 -0.84 -0.70
CA CYS A 435 -50.05 -2.13 -0.13
C CYS A 435 -49.90 -1.98 1.38
N ASP A 436 -50.59 -2.80 2.15
CA ASP A 436 -50.42 -2.86 3.61
C ASP A 436 -49.53 -4.03 4.06
N SER A 437 -49.17 -4.94 3.16
CA SER A 437 -48.20 -6.01 3.40
C SER A 437 -47.30 -6.29 2.18
N PRO A 438 -46.13 -6.93 2.37
CA PRO A 438 -45.24 -7.31 1.27
C PRO A 438 -45.90 -8.22 0.23
N ALA A 439 -46.77 -9.14 0.64
CA ALA A 439 -47.54 -10.01 -0.25
C ALA A 439 -48.42 -9.27 -1.29
N GLU A 440 -48.76 -7.99 -1.04
CA GLU A 440 -49.57 -7.18 -1.97
C GLU A 440 -48.72 -6.41 -3.00
N ILE A 441 -47.40 -6.34 -2.81
CA ILE A 441 -46.47 -5.62 -3.69
C ILE A 441 -46.54 -6.15 -5.14
N PRO A 442 -46.55 -7.47 -5.41
CA PRO A 442 -46.67 -7.96 -6.79
C PRO A 442 -47.92 -7.44 -7.50
N ARG A 443 -49.07 -7.35 -6.80
CA ARG A 443 -50.31 -6.79 -7.33
C ARG A 443 -50.13 -5.32 -7.68
N SER A 444 -49.68 -4.51 -6.72
CA SER A 444 -49.53 -3.07 -6.94
C SER A 444 -48.46 -2.74 -7.99
N TYR A 445 -47.46 -3.61 -8.19
CA TYR A 445 -46.52 -3.49 -9.30
C TYR A 445 -47.21 -3.65 -10.67
N GLN A 446 -48.04 -4.67 -10.84
CA GLN A 446 -48.80 -4.86 -12.07
C GLN A 446 -49.76 -3.68 -12.34
N GLU A 447 -50.37 -3.17 -11.28
CA GLU A 447 -51.22 -1.98 -11.33
C GLU A 447 -50.44 -0.72 -11.75
N ALA A 448 -49.23 -0.52 -11.20
CA ALA A 448 -48.34 0.58 -11.58
C ALA A 448 -47.93 0.50 -13.05
N LEU A 449 -47.58 -0.70 -13.54
CA LEU A 449 -47.28 -0.92 -14.96
C LEU A 449 -48.48 -0.60 -15.86
N ARG A 450 -49.69 -0.99 -15.44
CA ARG A 450 -50.92 -0.71 -16.19
C ARG A 450 -51.24 0.78 -16.22
N ALA A 451 -51.10 1.47 -15.09
CA ALA A 451 -51.27 2.93 -15.03
C ALA A 451 -50.27 3.66 -15.92
N LEU A 452 -49.02 3.19 -15.96
CA LEU A 452 -47.97 3.70 -16.84
C LEU A 452 -48.33 3.50 -18.32
N GLU A 453 -48.77 2.30 -18.71
CA GLU A 453 -49.16 1.97 -20.08
C GLU A 453 -50.36 2.82 -20.54
N VAL A 454 -51.39 2.97 -19.70
CA VAL A 454 -52.55 3.82 -19.97
C VAL A 454 -52.12 5.27 -20.19
N ARG A 455 -51.23 5.81 -19.35
CA ARG A 455 -50.70 7.17 -19.53
C ARG A 455 -49.98 7.29 -20.86
N GLN A 456 -49.07 6.38 -21.18
CA GLN A 456 -48.25 6.41 -22.40
C GLN A 456 -49.08 6.33 -23.70
N ARG A 457 -50.25 5.68 -23.66
CA ARG A 457 -51.17 5.58 -24.81
C ARG A 457 -52.28 6.63 -24.83
N SER A 458 -52.39 7.45 -23.79
CA SER A 458 -53.38 8.54 -23.75
C SER A 458 -53.00 9.68 -24.70
N ARG A 459 -53.95 10.60 -24.97
CA ARG A 459 -53.71 11.80 -25.80
C ARG A 459 -52.64 12.73 -25.20
N VAL A 460 -52.45 12.65 -23.88
CA VAL A 460 -51.40 13.37 -23.16
C VAL A 460 -50.42 12.32 -22.60
N PRO A 461 -49.45 11.86 -23.41
CA PRO A 461 -48.61 10.71 -23.08
C PRO A 461 -47.55 10.98 -22.02
N HIS A 462 -47.62 12.12 -21.34
CA HIS A 462 -46.65 12.59 -20.37
C HIS A 462 -47.33 13.00 -19.05
N GLY A 463 -46.71 12.68 -17.92
CA GLY A 463 -47.26 12.94 -16.59
C GLY A 463 -47.41 11.68 -15.74
N ALA A 464 -48.09 11.81 -14.60
CA ALA A 464 -48.31 10.71 -13.66
C ALA A 464 -49.77 10.27 -13.61
N THR A 465 -50.01 8.97 -13.43
CA THR A 465 -51.34 8.40 -13.25
C THR A 465 -51.32 7.39 -12.11
N SER A 466 -52.24 7.52 -11.16
CA SER A 466 -52.47 6.44 -10.20
C SER A 466 -53.42 5.42 -10.78
N PHE A 467 -53.16 4.14 -10.52
CA PHE A 467 -54.09 3.05 -10.75
C PHE A 467 -55.44 3.34 -10.10
N ASP A 468 -55.42 4.07 -8.98
CA ASP A 468 -56.66 4.41 -8.30
C ASP A 468 -57.56 5.34 -9.12
N ASP A 469 -56.97 6.15 -9.98
CA ASP A 469 -57.68 7.14 -10.80
C ASP A 469 -58.17 6.56 -12.14
N LEU A 470 -57.78 5.32 -12.48
CA LEU A 470 -58.13 4.69 -13.77
C LEU A 470 -59.62 4.36 -13.94
N GLY A 471 -60.36 4.19 -12.83
CA GLY A 471 -61.78 3.81 -12.89
C GLY A 471 -62.02 2.53 -13.69
N LEU A 472 -62.80 2.61 -14.77
CA LEU A 472 -63.15 1.45 -15.61
C LEU A 472 -61.96 0.88 -16.39
N TYR A 473 -60.89 1.66 -16.61
CA TYR A 473 -59.66 1.17 -17.24
C TYR A 473 -58.92 0.11 -16.41
N ARG A 474 -59.29 -0.06 -15.13
CA ARG A 474 -58.79 -1.17 -14.31
C ARG A 474 -59.30 -2.53 -14.80
N ILE A 475 -60.50 -2.56 -15.39
CA ILE A 475 -61.18 -3.79 -15.79
C ILE A 475 -60.79 -4.17 -17.23
N ILE A 476 -60.65 -3.18 -18.11
CA ILE A 476 -60.46 -3.39 -19.55
C ILE A 476 -58.99 -3.64 -19.87
N GLY A 477 -58.66 -4.79 -20.49
CA GLY A 477 -57.32 -5.34 -20.65
C GLY A 477 -56.32 -4.46 -21.42
N THR A 478 -55.08 -4.92 -21.46
CA THR A 478 -53.98 -4.27 -22.21
C THR A 478 -53.86 -4.88 -23.59
N GLY A 479 -53.85 -4.05 -24.64
CA GLY A 479 -53.63 -4.49 -26.03
C GLY A 479 -54.70 -3.97 -27.00
N ASP A 480 -55.24 -4.85 -27.84
CA ASP A 480 -56.26 -4.54 -28.85
C ASP A 480 -57.55 -3.94 -28.27
N ASP A 481 -57.83 -4.21 -26.99
CA ASP A 481 -58.93 -3.62 -26.22
C ASP A 481 -58.94 -2.08 -26.27
N TYR A 482 -57.78 -1.43 -26.43
CA TYR A 482 -57.71 0.05 -26.48
C TYR A 482 -58.46 0.65 -27.67
N ARG A 483 -58.43 -0.03 -28.82
CA ARG A 483 -59.18 0.40 -30.02
C ARG A 483 -60.68 0.20 -29.83
N GLU A 484 -61.07 -0.86 -29.13
CA GLU A 484 -62.47 -1.09 -28.77
C GLU A 484 -62.97 -0.02 -27.80
N ILE A 485 -62.14 0.40 -26.83
CA ILE A 485 -62.47 1.49 -25.92
C ILE A 485 -62.60 2.83 -26.65
N GLU A 486 -61.65 3.16 -27.53
CA GLU A 486 -61.76 4.36 -28.37
C GLU A 486 -63.00 4.30 -29.27
N GLY A 487 -63.30 3.12 -29.83
CA GLY A 487 -64.52 2.82 -30.57
C GLY A 487 -65.78 3.07 -29.74
N TYR A 488 -65.81 2.59 -28.50
CA TYR A 488 -66.92 2.78 -27.56
C TYR A 488 -67.10 4.26 -27.18
N VAL A 489 -66.03 4.98 -26.86
CA VAL A 489 -66.08 6.43 -26.63
C VAL A 489 -66.61 7.13 -27.88
N ARG A 490 -66.17 6.71 -29.06
CA ARG A 490 -66.59 7.30 -30.33
C ARG A 490 -68.05 6.99 -30.66
N GLU A 491 -68.53 5.80 -30.32
CA GLU A 491 -69.93 5.38 -30.48
C GLU A 491 -70.86 6.28 -29.66
N TRP A 492 -70.54 6.50 -28.38
CA TRP A 492 -71.43 7.22 -27.45
C TRP A 492 -71.20 8.73 -27.39
N LEU A 493 -69.97 9.19 -27.60
CA LEU A 493 -69.61 10.61 -27.49
C LEU A 493 -69.18 11.23 -28.82
N GLY A 494 -69.06 10.46 -29.89
CA GLY A 494 -68.55 10.93 -31.20
C GLY A 494 -69.22 12.19 -31.73
N PRO A 495 -70.57 12.24 -31.82
CA PRO A 495 -71.28 13.43 -32.30
C PRO A 495 -71.03 14.67 -31.42
N LEU A 496 -70.91 14.48 -30.10
CA LEU A 496 -70.64 15.56 -29.15
C LEU A 496 -69.19 16.05 -29.25
N LEU A 497 -68.24 15.12 -29.40
CA LEU A 497 -66.82 15.44 -29.61
C LEU A 497 -66.60 16.20 -30.91
N ASP A 498 -67.27 15.81 -31.99
CA ASP A 498 -67.20 16.52 -33.28
C ASP A 498 -67.79 17.92 -33.17
N TYR A 499 -68.91 18.05 -32.48
CA TYR A 499 -69.55 19.33 -32.26
C TYR A 499 -68.67 20.26 -31.42
N ASP A 500 -68.13 19.76 -30.30
CA ASP A 500 -67.22 20.51 -29.43
C ASP A 500 -65.97 20.95 -30.20
N ALA A 501 -65.39 20.08 -31.04
CA ALA A 501 -64.25 20.42 -31.89
C ALA A 501 -64.59 21.49 -32.95
N ALA A 502 -65.75 21.39 -33.60
CA ALA A 502 -66.17 22.34 -34.63
C ALA A 502 -66.59 23.71 -34.08
N HIS A 503 -67.15 23.76 -32.87
CA HIS A 503 -67.73 24.98 -32.29
C HIS A 503 -66.95 25.52 -31.08
N ARG A 504 -65.82 24.90 -30.73
CA ARG A 504 -65.09 25.16 -29.47
C ARG A 504 -66.02 25.06 -28.25
N GLY A 505 -66.87 24.04 -28.25
CA GLY A 505 -67.83 23.74 -27.19
C GLY A 505 -67.21 22.93 -26.06
N GLU A 506 -67.95 22.78 -24.97
CA GLU A 506 -67.58 21.98 -23.79
C GLU A 506 -68.74 21.04 -23.38
N LEU A 507 -69.51 20.51 -24.35
CA LEU A 507 -70.67 19.67 -24.08
C LEU A 507 -70.28 18.35 -23.42
N VAL A 508 -69.18 17.71 -23.85
CA VAL A 508 -68.70 16.46 -23.24
C VAL A 508 -68.24 16.69 -21.80
N ARG A 509 -67.52 17.80 -21.55
CA ARG A 509 -67.14 18.25 -20.20
C ARG A 509 -68.38 18.53 -19.34
N THR A 510 -69.37 19.21 -19.90
CA THR A 510 -70.64 19.51 -19.23
C THR A 510 -71.37 18.23 -18.84
N LEU A 511 -71.38 17.22 -19.73
CA LEU A 511 -71.98 15.91 -19.46
C LEU A 511 -71.25 15.15 -18.35
N SER A 512 -69.92 15.16 -18.40
CA SER A 512 -69.08 14.55 -17.36
C SER A 512 -69.39 15.15 -15.99
N GLN A 513 -69.38 16.48 -15.87
CA GLN A 513 -69.69 17.16 -14.60
C GLN A 513 -71.14 16.97 -14.13
N TYR A 514 -72.09 16.86 -15.08
CA TYR A 514 -73.47 16.51 -14.75
C TYR A 514 -73.57 15.13 -14.11
N PHE A 515 -72.85 14.14 -14.63
CA PHE A 515 -72.85 12.79 -14.05
C PHE A 515 -72.06 12.69 -12.74
N GLU A 516 -70.93 13.40 -12.60
CA GLU A 516 -70.18 13.47 -11.34
C GLU A 516 -71.02 14.10 -10.21
N ALA A 517 -71.92 15.03 -10.55
CA ALA A 517 -72.89 15.60 -9.61
C ALA A 517 -74.12 14.68 -9.35
N GLY A 518 -74.11 13.44 -9.82
CA GLY A 518 -75.22 12.49 -9.68
C GLY A 518 -76.49 12.90 -10.45
N GLY A 519 -76.36 13.75 -11.47
CA GLY A 519 -77.48 14.34 -12.19
C GLY A 519 -78.10 15.58 -11.51
N ASN A 520 -77.47 16.12 -10.46
CA ASN A 520 -77.92 17.34 -9.80
C ASN A 520 -77.54 18.59 -10.61
N TYR A 521 -78.55 19.33 -11.07
CA TYR A 521 -78.37 20.56 -11.84
C TYR A 521 -77.60 21.65 -11.08
N ASP A 522 -77.89 21.85 -9.79
CA ASP A 522 -77.27 22.92 -9.00
C ASP A 522 -75.80 22.56 -8.69
N GLY A 523 -75.53 21.28 -8.38
CA GLY A 523 -74.18 20.78 -8.16
C GLY A 523 -73.30 20.87 -9.41
N ALA A 524 -73.82 20.43 -10.56
CA ALA A 524 -73.09 20.47 -11.84
C ALA A 524 -72.85 21.91 -12.33
N ALA A 525 -73.84 22.80 -12.17
CA ALA A 525 -73.69 24.21 -12.53
C ALA A 525 -72.61 24.90 -11.70
N SER A 526 -72.56 24.61 -10.39
CA SER A 526 -71.52 25.10 -9.49
C SER A 526 -70.13 24.56 -9.87
N ALA A 527 -70.00 23.28 -10.18
CA ALA A 527 -68.72 22.66 -10.56
C ALA A 527 -68.17 23.23 -11.88
N LEU A 528 -69.05 23.57 -12.82
CA LEU A 528 -68.69 24.18 -14.10
C LEU A 528 -68.54 25.71 -14.05
N GLY A 529 -68.86 26.36 -12.93
CA GLY A 529 -68.84 27.82 -12.81
C GLY A 529 -69.86 28.54 -13.71
N ILE A 530 -70.98 27.90 -14.03
CA ILE A 530 -72.04 28.44 -14.91
C ILE A 530 -73.39 28.56 -14.19
N HIS A 531 -74.30 29.35 -14.74
CA HIS A 531 -75.67 29.43 -14.22
C HIS A 531 -76.51 28.20 -14.59
N ARG A 532 -77.46 27.82 -13.72
CA ARG A 532 -78.35 26.66 -13.91
C ARG A 532 -79.12 26.68 -15.25
N SER A 533 -79.56 27.86 -15.70
CA SER A 533 -80.24 28.02 -16.99
C SER A 533 -79.33 27.67 -18.18
N THR A 534 -78.05 28.04 -18.09
CA THR A 534 -77.03 27.71 -19.09
C THR A 534 -76.75 26.22 -19.10
N LEU A 535 -76.66 25.57 -17.93
CA LEU A 535 -76.53 24.12 -17.84
C LEU A 535 -77.72 23.40 -18.50
N ARG A 536 -78.95 23.83 -18.21
CA ARG A 536 -80.15 23.24 -18.81
C ARG A 536 -80.15 23.37 -20.34
N TYR A 537 -79.72 24.53 -20.84
CA TYR A 537 -79.56 24.75 -22.28
C TYR A 537 -78.49 23.81 -22.89
N ARG A 538 -77.31 23.71 -22.27
CA ARG A 538 -76.24 22.80 -22.74
C ARG A 538 -76.69 21.33 -22.71
N LEU A 539 -77.41 20.89 -21.69
CA LEU A 539 -77.95 19.52 -21.60
C LEU A 539 -79.05 19.26 -22.64
N GLN A 540 -79.91 20.24 -22.93
CA GLN A 540 -80.88 20.13 -24.02
C GLN A 540 -80.17 20.02 -25.37
N ARG A 541 -79.16 20.86 -25.60
CA ARG A 541 -78.37 20.85 -26.83
C ARG A 541 -77.61 19.55 -27.01
N LEU A 542 -77.11 18.97 -25.93
CA LEU A 542 -76.46 17.67 -25.91
C LEU A 542 -77.40 16.54 -26.36
N ARG A 543 -78.66 16.55 -25.93
CA ARG A 543 -79.67 15.58 -26.39
C ARG A 543 -79.95 15.72 -27.88
N GLU A 544 -80.05 16.95 -28.37
CA GLU A 544 -80.29 17.24 -29.81
C GLU A 544 -79.14 16.76 -30.69
N ILE A 545 -77.89 16.94 -30.26
CA ILE A 545 -76.70 16.59 -31.06
C ILE A 545 -76.32 15.13 -30.91
N GLY A 546 -76.34 14.61 -29.68
CA GLY A 546 -75.97 13.23 -29.38
C GLY A 546 -77.04 12.22 -29.75
N GLY A 547 -78.30 12.64 -29.91
CA GLY A 547 -79.42 11.75 -30.23
C GLY A 547 -79.77 10.76 -29.10
N HIS A 548 -79.22 10.97 -27.90
CA HIS A 548 -79.37 10.09 -26.76
C HIS A 548 -80.35 10.67 -25.73
N ASP A 549 -81.25 9.83 -25.22
CA ASP A 549 -82.15 10.20 -24.12
C ASP A 549 -81.46 9.98 -22.75
N LEU A 550 -81.21 11.08 -22.04
CA LEU A 550 -80.65 11.05 -20.69
C LEU A 550 -81.62 10.53 -19.62
N GLY A 551 -82.91 10.36 -19.95
CA GLY A 551 -83.92 9.73 -19.11
C GLY A 551 -83.85 8.21 -19.11
N ASP A 552 -83.32 7.60 -20.17
CA ASP A 552 -83.13 6.15 -20.26
C ASP A 552 -81.93 5.69 -19.40
N VAL A 553 -82.14 4.64 -18.62
CA VAL A 553 -81.17 4.19 -17.61
C VAL A 553 -79.93 3.60 -18.27
N GLU A 554 -80.11 2.84 -19.35
CA GLU A 554 -79.03 2.16 -20.07
C GLU A 554 -78.19 3.17 -20.85
N THR A 555 -78.84 4.06 -21.60
CA THR A 555 -78.20 5.19 -22.29
C THR A 555 -77.39 6.06 -21.33
N ARG A 556 -77.98 6.39 -20.17
CA ARG A 556 -77.30 7.19 -19.15
C ARG A 556 -76.08 6.47 -18.57
N LEU A 557 -76.16 5.16 -18.31
CA LEU A 557 -75.02 4.37 -17.87
C LEU A 557 -73.90 4.38 -18.91
N ASN A 558 -74.23 4.09 -20.17
CA ASN A 558 -73.25 4.05 -21.26
C ASN A 558 -72.56 5.41 -21.48
N LEU A 559 -73.32 6.52 -21.46
CA LEU A 559 -72.74 7.86 -21.55
C LEU A 559 -71.88 8.22 -20.34
N HIS A 560 -72.26 7.77 -19.13
CA HIS A 560 -71.46 8.00 -17.93
C HIS A 560 -70.15 7.19 -17.99
N VAL A 561 -70.21 5.94 -18.44
CA VAL A 561 -69.03 5.11 -18.71
C VAL A 561 -68.14 5.80 -19.76
N ALA A 562 -68.71 6.21 -20.90
CA ALA A 562 -67.97 6.84 -21.98
C ALA A 562 -67.31 8.15 -21.54
N THR A 563 -67.96 8.98 -20.73
CA THR A 563 -67.38 10.25 -20.21
C THR A 563 -66.26 10.02 -19.20
N ARG A 564 -66.40 9.02 -18.32
CA ARG A 564 -65.34 8.58 -17.40
C ARG A 564 -64.11 8.08 -18.17
N VAL A 565 -64.37 7.28 -19.20
CA VAL A 565 -63.34 6.70 -20.06
C VAL A 565 -62.60 7.81 -20.85
N TRP A 566 -63.36 8.71 -21.47
CA TRP A 566 -62.83 9.87 -22.19
C TRP A 566 -61.89 10.74 -21.35
N LYS A 567 -62.23 10.99 -20.07
CA LYS A 567 -61.41 11.78 -19.15
C LYS A 567 -60.03 11.16 -18.92
N VAL A 568 -59.95 9.83 -18.75
CA VAL A 568 -58.68 9.12 -18.54
C VAL A 568 -57.79 9.15 -19.81
N LEU A 569 -58.38 9.19 -21.01
CA LEU A 569 -57.64 9.33 -22.28
C LEU A 569 -57.07 10.73 -22.52
N GLY A 570 -57.24 11.67 -21.59
CA GLY A 570 -56.78 13.05 -21.75
C GLY A 570 -57.87 14.00 -22.27
N GLY A 571 -59.13 13.72 -21.99
CA GLY A 571 -60.19 14.74 -22.06
C GLY A 571 -59.98 15.80 -20.96
N GLU A 572 -60.06 17.08 -21.31
CA GLU A 572 -59.92 18.18 -20.34
C GLU A 572 -61.10 18.18 -19.33
N ALA A 573 -60.77 18.28 -18.04
CA ALA A 573 -61.71 18.19 -16.91
C ALA A 573 -62.45 19.50 -16.61
#